data_AF-A0A927NTZ2-F1
#
_entry.id   AF-A0A927NTZ2-F1
#
_cell.length_a   1.000
_cell.length_b   1.000
_cell.length_c   1.000
_cell.angle_alpha   90.00
_cell.angle_beta   90.00
_cell.angle_gamma   90.00
#
_symmetry.space_group_name_H-M   'P 1'
#
loop_
_entity.id
_entity.type
_entity.pdbx_description
1 polymer ?
#
loop_
_entity_poly.entity_id
_entity_poly.type
_entity_poly.pdbx_seq_one_letter_code
_entity_poly.pdbx_strand_id
1 'polypeptide(L)'
;MLKNRQIKYDNHFTIKIGYDIINTIPKRRTNMEKIFDAHVHYSFGLPIEEMVRIFRKEFEDLNTEKMVFVSVPTHAQDYQITFDSAHNVKGLFLKKAFSPNAYAYAGLEHPDYEISDAERSALYLKQAQEYYAAGYDGMKMLEGQPDIRRALKIALDSPVYDAYYSFLEEKGIPVTMHIANPEPFWEEAYDDTFASKEQITKEMFGIMQKHPKLKLTLAHFGFMSYDIQQAEAFMQYENTVFDLTPGGEQLIEMRKSWPQWQAFFEKYQNRIIYGTDQYAFPDDDATTWKISYHRRPDFVQRFLETDDEFVYAAKTDTTIKGVKLDKSILNRIYRENLIALLGEPRKIDEEYLKRKAEELLKNLPENETFPEKDDGYKIVPSEREKRLKKYQENMRYIIKYLND
;
A
#
# COMPACT_ATOMS: atom_id res chain seq x y z
N MET A 1 -6.19 -34.97 27.48
CA MET A 1 -5.15 -34.78 26.45
C MET A 1 -5.56 -33.67 25.50
N LEU A 2 -5.49 -32.42 25.96
CA LEU A 2 -5.53 -31.23 25.10
C LEU A 2 -4.25 -30.49 25.42
N LYS A 3 -3.18 -30.83 24.69
CA LYS A 3 -1.91 -30.12 24.83
C LYS A 3 -2.12 -28.73 24.23
N ASN A 4 -1.99 -27.72 25.09
CA ASN A 4 -1.68 -26.34 24.73
C ASN A 4 -0.53 -26.32 23.71
N ARG A 5 -0.85 -26.40 22.43
CA ARG A 5 0.02 -25.91 21.37
C ARG A 5 -0.20 -24.40 21.35
N GLN A 6 0.62 -23.71 22.11
CA GLN A 6 0.89 -22.30 21.87
C GLN A 6 1.48 -22.24 20.46
N ILE A 7 0.61 -22.07 19.46
CA ILE A 7 1.00 -21.88 18.06
C ILE A 7 1.73 -20.54 18.07
N LYS A 8 3.06 -20.59 18.02
CA LYS A 8 3.86 -19.44 17.69
C LYS A 8 3.53 -19.10 16.24
N TYR A 9 2.75 -18.04 16.05
CA TYR A 9 2.68 -17.31 14.80
C TYR A 9 4.07 -16.71 14.52
N ASP A 10 4.97 -17.51 13.96
CA ASP A 10 6.02 -16.98 13.08
C ASP A 10 5.37 -16.90 11.70
N ASN A 11 4.59 -15.84 11.46
CA ASN A 11 3.97 -15.50 10.17
C ASN A 11 5.01 -15.08 9.11
N HIS A 12 6.20 -15.69 9.14
CA HIS A 12 7.34 -15.31 8.35
C HIS A 12 7.39 -16.08 7.03
N PHE A 13 6.49 -15.74 6.09
CA PHE A 13 6.93 -15.47 4.71
C PHE A 13 7.42 -14.02 4.56
N THR A 14 7.80 -13.40 5.68
CA THR A 14 8.89 -12.43 5.79
C THR A 14 10.19 -13.12 5.36
N ILE A 15 10.37 -13.34 4.07
CA ILE A 15 11.62 -13.89 3.57
C ILE A 15 12.70 -12.84 3.86
N LYS A 16 13.60 -13.14 4.79
CA LYS A 16 14.77 -12.31 5.09
C LYS A 16 15.54 -12.11 3.78
N ILE A 17 15.47 -10.94 3.17
CA ILE A 17 16.42 -10.58 2.11
C ILE A 17 17.77 -10.58 2.82
N GLY A 18 18.61 -11.53 2.42
CA GLY A 18 19.89 -11.73 3.09
C GLY A 18 20.77 -10.50 2.93
N TYR A 19 21.54 -10.21 3.97
CA TYR A 19 22.58 -9.17 3.99
C TYR A 19 23.54 -9.27 2.78
N ASP A 20 23.66 -10.45 2.17
CA ASP A 20 24.51 -10.69 1.01
C ASP A 20 23.92 -10.17 -0.31
N ILE A 21 22.59 -10.12 -0.48
CA ILE A 21 21.96 -9.50 -1.66
C ILE A 21 22.20 -7.99 -1.65
N ILE A 22 22.21 -7.40 -0.46
CA ILE A 22 22.47 -5.98 -0.20
C ILE A 22 23.90 -5.56 -0.62
N ASN A 23 24.84 -6.47 -0.86
CA ASN A 23 26.16 -6.10 -1.39
C ASN A 23 26.30 -6.32 -2.91
N THR A 24 25.30 -6.93 -3.56
CA THR A 24 25.34 -7.23 -5.00
C THR A 24 24.45 -6.34 -5.86
N ILE A 25 23.49 -5.62 -5.27
CA ILE A 25 22.68 -4.65 -6.02
C ILE A 25 23.48 -3.35 -6.12
N PRO A 26 23.98 -2.96 -7.30
CA PRO A 26 24.76 -1.74 -7.46
C PRO A 26 23.95 -0.52 -7.04
N LYS A 27 24.59 0.44 -6.35
CA LYS A 27 23.99 1.76 -6.12
C LYS A 27 23.60 2.38 -7.46
N ARG A 28 22.43 3.04 -7.51
CA ARG A 28 21.85 3.64 -8.71
C ARG A 28 22.91 4.33 -9.56
N ARG A 29 22.89 4.07 -10.88
CA ARG A 29 23.70 4.80 -11.86
C ARG A 29 23.14 6.22 -11.97
N THR A 30 23.99 7.23 -11.78
CA THR A 30 23.68 8.67 -11.69
C THR A 30 23.02 9.30 -12.94
N ASN A 31 22.72 8.52 -13.98
CA ASN A 31 22.27 9.00 -15.30
C ASN A 31 20.83 8.58 -15.65
N MET A 32 20.05 8.11 -14.67
CA MET A 32 18.65 7.70 -14.89
C MET A 32 17.69 8.88 -14.69
N GLU A 33 16.63 8.94 -15.50
CA GLU A 33 15.53 9.92 -15.40
C GLU A 33 14.85 9.88 -14.03
N LYS A 34 14.28 10.99 -13.58
CA LYS A 34 13.63 11.11 -12.26
C LYS A 34 12.45 10.13 -12.13
N ILE A 35 12.34 9.39 -11.03
CA ILE A 35 11.33 8.32 -10.85
C ILE A 35 10.15 8.82 -10.02
N PHE A 36 8.93 8.37 -10.31
CA PHE A 36 7.76 8.60 -9.47
C PHE A 36 7.36 7.29 -8.79
N ASP A 37 7.33 7.30 -7.46
CA ASP A 37 6.90 6.15 -6.67
C ASP A 37 5.41 6.24 -6.36
N ALA A 38 4.64 5.32 -6.93
CA ALA A 38 3.19 5.30 -6.81
C ALA A 38 2.68 4.71 -5.49
N HIS A 39 3.56 4.21 -4.61
CA HIS A 39 3.13 3.50 -3.41
C HIS A 39 4.20 3.51 -2.32
N VAL A 40 4.08 4.48 -1.41
CA VAL A 40 4.85 4.49 -0.16
C VAL A 40 3.91 4.55 1.04
N HIS A 41 4.26 3.81 2.07
CA HIS A 41 3.62 3.82 3.37
C HIS A 41 4.45 4.59 4.37
N TYR A 42 3.87 4.91 5.52
CA TYR A 42 4.53 5.68 6.56
C TYR A 42 4.15 5.12 7.94
N SER A 43 5.09 5.21 8.87
CA SER A 43 5.02 4.54 10.16
C SER A 43 3.91 5.10 11.05
N PHE A 44 3.29 4.20 11.81
CA PHE A 44 2.34 4.54 12.87
C PHE A 44 3.03 5.23 14.05
N GLY A 45 4.26 4.81 14.35
CA GLY A 45 4.96 5.10 15.61
C GLY A 45 6.10 6.11 15.51
N LEU A 46 6.43 6.60 14.31
CA LEU A 46 7.46 7.62 14.13
C LEU A 46 6.89 9.04 14.29
N PRO A 47 7.67 9.96 14.89
CA PRO A 47 7.38 11.39 14.81
C PRO A 47 7.29 11.85 13.35
N ILE A 48 6.30 12.67 13.04
CA ILE A 48 6.03 13.10 11.66
C ILE A 48 7.15 13.98 11.08
N GLU A 49 7.82 14.77 11.91
CA GLU A 49 9.03 15.49 11.54
C GLU A 49 10.16 14.54 11.09
N GLU A 50 10.32 13.43 11.80
CA GLU A 50 11.31 12.41 11.47
C GLU A 50 10.94 11.69 10.17
N MET A 51 9.66 11.38 9.96
CA MET A 51 9.18 10.83 8.68
C MET A 51 9.48 11.78 7.51
N VAL A 52 9.26 13.09 7.67
CA VAL A 52 9.63 14.09 6.65
C VAL A 52 11.14 14.06 6.37
N ARG A 53 11.99 13.94 7.40
CA ARG A 53 13.45 13.83 7.22
C ARG A 53 13.83 12.57 6.44
N ILE A 54 13.26 11.42 6.81
CA ILE A 54 13.54 10.12 6.17
C ILE A 54 13.14 10.18 4.69
N PHE A 55 11.90 10.59 4.39
CA PHE A 55 11.46 10.67 2.99
C PHE A 55 12.26 11.70 2.18
N ARG A 56 12.66 12.85 2.73
CA ARG A 56 13.55 13.78 2.01
C ARG A 56 14.86 13.12 1.60
N LYS A 57 15.46 12.38 2.54
CA LYS A 57 16.68 11.61 2.26
C LYS A 57 16.42 10.54 1.19
N GLU A 58 15.30 9.83 1.24
CA GLU A 58 14.93 8.84 0.22
C GLU A 58 14.71 9.46 -1.15
N PHE A 59 14.02 10.61 -1.24
CA PHE A 59 13.87 11.37 -2.48
C PHE A 59 15.23 11.70 -3.12
N GLU A 60 16.22 12.12 -2.30
CA GLU A 60 17.57 12.43 -2.75
C GLU A 60 18.35 11.17 -3.16
N ASP A 61 18.46 10.18 -2.27
CA ASP A 61 19.24 8.96 -2.48
C ASP A 61 18.74 8.14 -3.67
N LEU A 62 17.42 8.06 -3.82
CA LEU A 62 16.76 7.31 -4.87
C LEU A 62 16.44 8.17 -6.08
N ASN A 63 16.81 9.46 -6.12
CA ASN A 63 16.44 10.44 -7.15
C ASN A 63 14.96 10.28 -7.61
N THR A 64 14.09 10.21 -6.59
CA THR A 64 12.62 10.18 -6.70
C THR A 64 12.13 11.61 -6.77
N GLU A 65 11.25 11.91 -7.71
CA GLU A 65 10.69 13.26 -7.91
C GLU A 65 9.26 13.39 -7.42
N LYS A 66 8.48 12.31 -7.46
CA LYS A 66 7.14 12.30 -6.87
C LYS A 66 6.90 11.02 -6.08
N MET A 67 6.15 11.13 -4.99
CA MET A 67 5.69 9.98 -4.21
C MET A 67 4.18 10.05 -3.99
N VAL A 68 3.53 8.90 -3.90
CA VAL A 68 2.15 8.76 -3.45
C VAL A 68 2.15 8.13 -2.06
N PHE A 69 1.82 8.94 -1.05
CA PHE A 69 1.63 8.46 0.31
C PHE A 69 0.28 7.76 0.40
N VAL A 70 0.26 6.44 0.60
CA VAL A 70 -0.99 5.68 0.69
C VAL A 70 -1.29 5.31 2.13
N SER A 71 -2.44 5.81 2.62
CA SER A 71 -2.89 5.55 3.99
C SER A 71 -3.34 4.10 4.16
N VAL A 72 -3.04 3.53 5.32
CA VAL A 72 -3.51 2.22 5.77
C VAL A 72 -4.03 2.37 7.19
N PRO A 73 -5.13 3.11 7.40
CA PRO A 73 -5.65 3.37 8.73
C PRO A 73 -6.15 2.09 9.39
N THR A 74 -6.60 1.10 8.62
CA THR A 74 -7.36 -0.06 9.07
C THR A 74 -6.54 -1.34 9.06
N HIS A 75 -6.63 -2.12 10.14
CA HIS A 75 -5.96 -3.42 10.32
C HIS A 75 -6.91 -4.43 10.94
N ALA A 76 -6.54 -5.71 10.92
CA ALA A 76 -7.32 -6.75 11.59
C ALA A 76 -6.42 -7.69 12.41
N GLN A 77 -6.81 -7.96 13.65
CA GLN A 77 -6.18 -8.96 14.50
C GLN A 77 -7.25 -9.72 15.28
N ASP A 78 -7.13 -11.05 15.36
CA ASP A 78 -8.02 -11.93 16.15
C ASP A 78 -9.53 -11.65 15.90
N TYR A 79 -9.92 -11.51 14.63
CA TYR A 79 -11.30 -11.20 14.17
C TYR A 79 -11.80 -9.79 14.51
N GLN A 80 -10.96 -8.92 15.06
CA GLN A 80 -11.30 -7.53 15.37
C GLN A 80 -10.53 -6.59 14.47
N ILE A 81 -11.22 -5.60 13.93
CA ILE A 81 -10.58 -4.53 13.18
C ILE A 81 -10.08 -3.48 14.17
N THR A 82 -8.91 -2.95 13.89
CA THR A 82 -8.27 -1.85 14.61
C THR A 82 -7.93 -0.74 13.64
N PHE A 83 -7.81 0.50 14.13
CA PHE A 83 -7.44 1.62 13.26
C PHE A 83 -6.53 2.65 13.94
N ASP A 84 -5.80 3.43 13.13
CA ASP A 84 -5.11 4.67 13.52
C ASP A 84 -5.84 5.86 12.90
N SER A 85 -6.64 6.59 13.68
CA SER A 85 -7.40 7.75 13.21
C SER A 85 -6.53 8.91 12.72
N ALA A 86 -5.24 8.94 13.09
CA ALA A 86 -4.31 9.94 12.58
C ALA A 86 -3.66 9.53 11.26
N HIS A 87 -3.84 8.29 10.78
CA HIS A 87 -3.08 7.80 9.63
C HIS A 87 -3.40 8.58 8.36
N ASN A 88 -4.68 8.86 8.11
CA ASN A 88 -5.10 9.72 7.01
C ASN A 88 -4.54 11.14 7.16
N VAL A 89 -4.65 11.74 8.36
CA VAL A 89 -4.15 13.10 8.65
C VAL A 89 -2.63 13.21 8.42
N LYS A 90 -1.86 12.20 8.83
CA LYS A 90 -0.41 12.11 8.56
C LYS A 90 -0.13 12.06 7.06
N GLY A 91 -0.87 11.26 6.29
CA GLY A 91 -0.71 11.17 4.83
C GLY A 91 -0.95 12.50 4.12
N LEU A 92 -2.02 13.21 4.48
CA LEU A 92 -2.31 14.54 3.91
C LEU A 92 -1.27 15.58 4.33
N PHE A 93 -0.75 15.51 5.56
CA PHE A 93 0.36 16.35 5.99
C PHE A 93 1.64 16.06 5.21
N LEU A 94 2.00 14.79 4.99
CA LEU A 94 3.16 14.42 4.18
C LEU A 94 3.01 14.98 2.77
N LYS A 95 1.82 14.89 2.15
CA LYS A 95 1.55 15.58 0.89
C LYS A 95 1.82 17.09 0.96
N LYS A 96 1.41 17.76 2.03
CA LYS A 96 1.67 19.21 2.25
C LYS A 96 3.16 19.50 2.37
N ALA A 97 3.89 18.72 3.18
CA ALA A 97 5.32 18.91 3.43
C ALA A 97 6.19 18.70 2.18
N PHE A 98 5.69 17.95 1.19
CA PHE A 98 6.35 17.64 -0.07
C PHE A 98 5.68 18.26 -1.29
N SER A 99 4.71 19.16 -1.12
CA SER A 99 4.01 19.81 -2.25
C SER A 99 4.98 20.65 -3.10
N PRO A 100 4.90 20.64 -4.45
CA PRO A 100 3.93 19.95 -5.32
C PRO A 100 4.40 18.57 -5.82
N ASN A 101 5.33 17.95 -5.11
CA ASN A 101 6.00 16.70 -5.47
C ASN A 101 5.42 15.47 -4.75
N ALA A 102 4.20 15.57 -4.21
CA ALA A 102 3.56 14.45 -3.53
C ALA A 102 2.07 14.40 -3.80
N TYR A 103 1.54 13.17 -3.74
CA TYR A 103 0.13 12.84 -3.72
C TYR A 103 -0.19 12.12 -2.39
N ALA A 104 -1.46 12.12 -2.00
CA ALA A 104 -1.94 11.34 -0.86
C ALA A 104 -3.19 10.56 -1.22
N TYR A 105 -3.23 9.28 -0.87
CA TYR A 105 -4.42 8.46 -0.96
C TYR A 105 -4.97 8.20 0.43
N ALA A 106 -6.25 8.46 0.65
CA ALA A 106 -6.91 8.19 1.92
C ALA A 106 -7.33 6.72 2.01
N GLY A 107 -7.37 6.15 3.22
CA GLY A 107 -7.95 4.84 3.47
C GLY A 107 -9.30 4.95 4.16
N LEU A 108 -10.18 3.97 3.93
CA LEU A 108 -11.45 3.88 4.65
C LEU A 108 -11.21 3.53 6.12
N GLU A 109 -11.83 4.32 6.98
CA GLU A 109 -11.88 4.10 8.43
C GLU A 109 -13.19 3.39 8.80
N HIS A 110 -13.12 2.50 9.78
CA HIS A 110 -14.25 1.68 10.22
C HIS A 110 -14.51 1.86 11.73
N PRO A 111 -14.81 3.08 12.22
CA PRO A 111 -14.86 3.35 13.66
C PRO A 111 -15.91 2.56 14.46
N ASP A 112 -16.97 2.08 13.80
CA ASP A 112 -18.03 1.29 14.41
C ASP A 112 -18.43 0.10 13.51
N TYR A 113 -18.28 -1.12 14.03
CA TYR A 113 -18.57 -2.37 13.30
C TYR A 113 -19.99 -2.87 13.55
N GLU A 114 -20.71 -2.33 14.54
CA GLU A 114 -22.06 -2.79 14.90
C GLU A 114 -23.16 -2.00 14.18
N ILE A 115 -22.79 -1.09 13.27
CA ILE A 115 -23.74 -0.34 12.45
C ILE A 115 -24.28 -1.15 11.26
N SER A 116 -25.49 -0.81 10.82
CA SER A 116 -26.16 -1.44 9.69
C SER A 116 -25.46 -1.16 8.35
N ASP A 117 -25.70 -2.03 7.35
CA ASP A 117 -25.16 -1.85 5.99
C ASP A 117 -25.50 -0.49 5.36
N ALA A 118 -26.69 0.05 5.65
CA ALA A 118 -27.09 1.37 5.17
C ALA A 118 -26.25 2.49 5.82
N GLU A 119 -25.98 2.38 7.12
CA GLU A 119 -25.11 3.33 7.83
C GLU A 119 -23.66 3.23 7.36
N ARG A 120 -23.15 2.01 7.12
CA ARG A 120 -21.81 1.80 6.52
C ARG A 120 -21.71 2.43 5.14
N SER A 121 -22.72 2.22 4.30
CA SER A 121 -22.73 2.78 2.94
C SER A 121 -22.71 4.31 2.96
N ALA A 122 -23.53 4.93 3.82
CA ALA A 122 -23.52 6.37 4.02
C ALA A 122 -22.18 6.88 4.57
N LEU A 123 -21.56 6.13 5.49
CA LEU A 123 -20.26 6.45 6.07
C LEU A 123 -19.14 6.43 5.02
N TYR A 124 -19.04 5.39 4.19
CA TYR A 124 -17.99 5.30 3.17
C TYR A 124 -18.14 6.37 2.08
N LEU A 125 -19.38 6.66 1.65
CA LEU A 125 -19.63 7.78 0.75
C LEU A 125 -19.19 9.11 1.37
N LYS A 126 -19.56 9.36 2.63
CA LYS A 126 -19.18 10.59 3.35
C LYS A 126 -17.66 10.73 3.43
N GLN A 127 -16.95 9.65 3.80
CA GLN A 127 -15.49 9.65 3.86
C GLN A 127 -14.86 10.00 2.51
N ALA A 128 -15.30 9.36 1.41
CA ALA A 128 -14.77 9.68 0.08
C ALA A 128 -15.02 11.14 -0.33
N GLN A 129 -16.21 11.67 -0.05
CA GLN A 129 -16.53 13.07 -0.33
C GLN A 129 -15.67 14.03 0.50
N GLU A 130 -15.49 13.74 1.79
CA GLU A 130 -14.66 14.52 2.72
C GLU A 130 -13.19 14.51 2.28
N TYR A 131 -12.62 13.33 1.99
CA TYR A 131 -11.23 13.21 1.53
C TYR A 131 -11.00 13.86 0.17
N TYR A 132 -11.95 13.70 -0.76
CA TYR A 132 -11.88 14.39 -2.05
C TYR A 132 -11.84 15.92 -1.88
N ALA A 133 -12.72 16.47 -1.04
CA ALA A 133 -12.77 17.89 -0.76
C ALA A 133 -11.50 18.39 -0.03
N ALA A 134 -10.94 17.58 0.85
CA ALA A 134 -9.71 17.88 1.59
C ALA A 134 -8.44 17.90 0.71
N GLY A 135 -8.53 17.36 -0.51
CA GLY A 135 -7.43 17.34 -1.47
C GLY A 135 -6.64 16.04 -1.50
N TYR A 136 -7.20 14.90 -1.05
CA TYR A 136 -6.62 13.59 -1.37
C TYR A 136 -6.78 13.27 -2.86
N ASP A 137 -5.78 12.63 -3.45
CA ASP A 137 -5.68 12.37 -4.89
C ASP A 137 -6.30 11.02 -5.29
N GLY A 138 -6.47 10.12 -4.34
CA GLY A 138 -7.02 8.77 -4.55
C GLY A 138 -7.42 8.10 -3.24
N MET A 139 -7.80 6.84 -3.34
CA MET A 139 -8.16 6.00 -2.19
C MET A 139 -7.27 4.76 -2.15
N LYS A 140 -6.87 4.32 -0.94
CA LYS A 140 -6.21 3.04 -0.69
C LYS A 140 -7.17 2.13 0.05
N MET A 141 -7.43 0.95 -0.49
CA MET A 141 -8.30 -0.04 0.13
C MET A 141 -7.50 -1.25 0.59
N LEU A 142 -7.73 -1.67 1.84
CA LEU A 142 -7.21 -2.89 2.44
C LEU A 142 -8.31 -3.93 2.70
N GLU A 143 -9.55 -3.62 2.36
CA GLU A 143 -10.74 -4.43 2.61
C GLU A 143 -10.70 -5.79 1.90
N GLY A 144 -9.79 -5.97 0.93
CA GLY A 144 -9.53 -7.22 0.24
C GLY A 144 -8.40 -8.06 0.86
N GLN A 145 -7.66 -7.54 1.84
CA GLN A 145 -6.69 -8.32 2.61
C GLN A 145 -7.46 -9.36 3.45
N PRO A 146 -7.05 -10.64 3.48
CA PRO A 146 -7.86 -11.73 4.07
C PRO A 146 -8.32 -11.53 5.52
N ASP A 147 -7.48 -11.00 6.41
CA ASP A 147 -7.85 -10.74 7.80
C ASP A 147 -8.87 -9.61 7.92
N ILE A 148 -8.68 -8.51 7.19
CA ILE A 148 -9.63 -7.39 7.15
C ILE A 148 -10.94 -7.82 6.51
N ARG A 149 -10.88 -8.51 5.37
CA ARG A 149 -12.04 -9.07 4.67
C ARG A 149 -12.86 -9.99 5.57
N ARG A 150 -12.18 -10.83 6.37
CA ARG A 150 -12.79 -11.74 7.35
C ARG A 150 -13.41 -10.98 8.53
N ALA A 151 -12.71 -9.99 9.08
CA ALA A 151 -13.20 -9.26 10.24
C ALA A 151 -14.36 -8.30 9.88
N LEU A 152 -14.33 -7.65 8.72
CA LEU A 152 -15.45 -6.82 8.23
C LEU A 152 -16.67 -7.65 7.80
N LYS A 153 -16.43 -8.84 7.25
CA LYS A 153 -17.45 -9.72 6.65
C LYS A 153 -18.24 -9.06 5.50
N ILE A 154 -17.64 -8.08 4.83
CA ILE A 154 -18.24 -7.37 3.68
C ILE A 154 -17.49 -7.79 2.41
N ALA A 155 -18.21 -8.29 1.41
CA ALA A 155 -17.66 -8.57 0.08
C ALA A 155 -17.20 -7.28 -0.62
N LEU A 156 -16.12 -7.36 -1.40
CA LEU A 156 -15.57 -6.19 -2.10
C LEU A 156 -16.58 -5.56 -3.08
N ASP A 157 -17.46 -6.35 -3.68
CA ASP A 157 -18.57 -5.94 -4.55
C ASP A 157 -19.91 -5.82 -3.82
N SER A 158 -19.92 -5.77 -2.49
CA SER A 158 -21.15 -5.58 -1.72
C SER A 158 -21.83 -4.24 -2.06
N PRO A 159 -23.18 -4.19 -2.11
CA PRO A 159 -23.93 -2.93 -2.25
C PRO A 159 -23.57 -1.83 -1.24
N VAL A 160 -22.99 -2.21 -0.10
CA VAL A 160 -22.45 -1.25 0.89
C VAL A 160 -21.46 -0.28 0.24
N TYR A 161 -20.64 -0.73 -0.71
CA TYR A 161 -19.65 0.11 -1.38
C TYR A 161 -20.16 0.78 -2.66
N ASP A 162 -21.34 0.43 -3.18
CA ASP A 162 -21.80 0.90 -4.50
C ASP A 162 -21.82 2.44 -4.57
N ALA A 163 -22.36 3.11 -3.55
CA ALA A 163 -22.41 4.57 -3.50
C ALA A 163 -21.00 5.20 -3.44
N TYR A 164 -20.08 4.56 -2.71
CA TYR A 164 -18.67 4.95 -2.63
C TYR A 164 -17.99 4.82 -4.00
N TYR A 165 -18.06 3.66 -4.65
CA TYR A 165 -17.45 3.43 -5.96
C TYR A 165 -18.07 4.30 -7.05
N SER A 166 -19.40 4.49 -7.06
CA SER A 166 -20.06 5.40 -8.00
C SER A 166 -19.54 6.83 -7.88
N PHE A 167 -19.33 7.33 -6.65
CA PHE A 167 -18.75 8.65 -6.44
C PHE A 167 -17.31 8.74 -6.97
N LEU A 168 -16.47 7.72 -6.70
CA LEU A 168 -15.10 7.69 -7.19
C LEU A 168 -15.02 7.62 -8.71
N GLU A 169 -15.86 6.78 -9.33
CA GLU A 169 -16.01 6.65 -10.77
C GLU A 169 -16.44 7.99 -11.41
N GLU A 170 -17.49 8.63 -10.88
CA GLU A 170 -18.00 9.92 -11.40
C GLU A 170 -16.93 11.02 -11.32
N LYS A 171 -16.16 11.06 -10.23
CA LYS A 171 -15.12 12.08 -10.01
C LYS A 171 -13.76 11.71 -10.62
N GLY A 172 -13.64 10.53 -11.22
CA GLY A 172 -12.39 10.01 -11.78
C GLY A 172 -11.28 9.84 -10.73
N ILE A 173 -11.65 9.54 -9.48
CA ILE A 173 -10.74 9.33 -8.35
C ILE A 173 -10.24 7.88 -8.41
N PRO A 174 -8.93 7.64 -8.51
CA PRO A 174 -8.38 6.30 -8.53
C PRO A 174 -8.42 5.62 -7.17
N VAL A 175 -8.56 4.29 -7.21
CA VAL A 175 -8.45 3.40 -6.04
C VAL A 175 -7.27 2.48 -6.24
N THR A 176 -6.33 2.46 -5.31
CA THR A 176 -5.35 1.38 -5.18
C THR A 176 -5.88 0.36 -4.17
N MET A 177 -6.07 -0.88 -4.58
CA MET A 177 -6.66 -1.93 -3.76
C MET A 177 -5.66 -3.05 -3.49
N HIS A 178 -5.57 -3.44 -2.22
CA HIS A 178 -4.95 -4.69 -1.79
C HIS A 178 -6.00 -5.79 -1.84
N ILE A 179 -5.79 -6.80 -2.69
CA ILE A 179 -6.67 -7.96 -2.78
C ILE A 179 -5.89 -9.21 -2.39
N ALA A 180 -6.44 -10.08 -1.55
CA ALA A 180 -5.83 -11.36 -1.21
C ALA A 180 -4.39 -11.24 -0.63
N ASN A 181 -3.63 -12.33 -0.72
CA ASN A 181 -2.24 -12.49 -0.31
C ASN A 181 -1.60 -13.57 -1.22
N PRO A 182 -0.26 -13.76 -1.19
CA PRO A 182 0.42 -14.74 -2.03
C PRO A 182 -0.08 -16.17 -1.81
N GLU A 183 -0.02 -17.02 -2.85
CA GLU A 183 -0.59 -18.39 -2.82
C GLU A 183 -0.13 -19.28 -1.67
N PRO A 184 1.16 -19.29 -1.26
CA PRO A 184 1.63 -20.12 -0.16
C PRO A 184 0.88 -19.89 1.17
N PHE A 185 0.32 -18.70 1.40
CA PHE A 185 -0.45 -18.41 2.61
C PHE A 185 -1.79 -19.19 2.65
N TRP A 186 -2.35 -19.53 1.49
CA TRP A 186 -3.67 -20.15 1.38
C TRP A 186 -3.67 -21.64 1.72
N GLU A 187 -2.52 -22.31 1.63
CA GLU A 187 -2.38 -23.71 2.03
C GLU A 187 -2.10 -23.85 3.54
N GLU A 188 -1.43 -22.87 4.15
CA GLU A 188 -0.87 -23.00 5.49
C GLU A 188 -1.59 -22.17 6.57
N ALA A 189 -2.14 -21.00 6.21
CA ALA A 189 -2.55 -19.98 7.19
C ALA A 189 -4.07 -19.70 7.23
N TYR A 190 -4.83 -20.12 6.21
CA TYR A 190 -6.25 -19.78 6.10
C TYR A 190 -7.14 -21.02 6.22
N ASP A 191 -8.05 -20.99 7.19
CA ASP A 191 -9.11 -21.98 7.36
C ASP A 191 -10.41 -21.56 6.64
N ASP A 192 -11.49 -22.29 6.86
CA ASP A 192 -12.81 -22.06 6.25
C ASP A 192 -13.50 -20.77 6.72
N THR A 193 -12.94 -20.05 7.69
CA THR A 193 -13.45 -18.75 8.14
C THR A 193 -13.05 -17.58 7.23
N PHE A 194 -12.08 -17.79 6.34
CA PHE A 194 -11.63 -16.80 5.37
C PHE A 194 -12.36 -16.95 4.03
N ALA A 195 -12.66 -15.83 3.38
CA ALA A 195 -13.03 -15.85 1.96
C ALA A 195 -11.84 -16.34 1.14
N SER A 196 -12.05 -17.29 0.21
CA SER A 196 -10.97 -17.83 -0.61
C SER A 196 -10.35 -16.78 -1.54
N LYS A 197 -9.12 -17.02 -2.02
CA LYS A 197 -8.48 -16.16 -3.04
C LYS A 197 -9.38 -15.98 -4.26
N GLU A 198 -9.94 -17.08 -4.77
CA GLU A 198 -10.87 -17.08 -5.90
C GLU A 198 -12.11 -16.22 -5.62
N GLN A 199 -12.67 -16.32 -4.41
CA GLN A 199 -13.80 -15.49 -4.00
C GLN A 199 -13.43 -14.01 -4.00
N ILE A 200 -12.32 -13.62 -3.38
CA ILE A 200 -11.87 -12.22 -3.34
C ILE A 200 -11.61 -11.69 -4.76
N THR A 201 -10.98 -12.48 -5.64
CA THR A 201 -10.78 -12.12 -7.05
C THR A 201 -12.12 -11.94 -7.78
N LYS A 202 -13.09 -12.82 -7.54
CA LYS A 202 -14.43 -12.71 -8.13
C LYS A 202 -15.16 -11.45 -7.66
N GLU A 203 -15.08 -11.13 -6.37
CA GLU A 203 -15.63 -9.88 -5.81
C GLU A 203 -14.95 -8.66 -6.47
N MET A 204 -13.63 -8.68 -6.69
CA MET A 204 -12.95 -7.61 -7.43
C MET A 204 -13.48 -7.44 -8.86
N PHE A 205 -13.67 -8.52 -9.61
CA PHE A 205 -14.28 -8.44 -10.93
C PHE A 205 -15.75 -7.97 -10.87
N GLY A 206 -16.48 -8.29 -9.80
CA GLY A 206 -17.82 -7.77 -9.53
C GLY A 206 -17.86 -6.24 -9.41
N ILE A 207 -16.86 -5.63 -8.77
CA ILE A 207 -16.69 -4.16 -8.75
C ILE A 207 -16.57 -3.64 -10.18
N MET A 208 -15.69 -4.23 -10.98
CA MET A 208 -15.42 -3.77 -12.34
C MET A 208 -16.63 -3.92 -13.28
N GLN A 209 -17.50 -4.91 -13.04
CA GLN A 209 -18.76 -5.06 -13.77
C GLN A 209 -19.78 -3.99 -13.42
N LYS A 210 -19.89 -3.64 -12.13
CA LYS A 210 -20.80 -2.60 -11.63
C LYS A 210 -20.32 -1.19 -11.95
N HIS A 211 -19.01 -0.97 -11.92
CA HIS A 211 -18.34 0.33 -12.06
C HIS A 211 -17.24 0.25 -13.13
N PRO A 212 -17.60 0.06 -14.42
CA PRO A 212 -16.64 -0.20 -15.49
C PRO A 212 -15.71 0.99 -15.83
N LYS A 213 -16.01 2.19 -15.35
CA LYS A 213 -15.19 3.39 -15.51
C LYS A 213 -14.35 3.71 -14.27
N LEU A 214 -14.50 2.95 -13.18
CA LEU A 214 -13.67 3.11 -12.00
C LEU A 214 -12.20 2.88 -12.36
N LYS A 215 -11.35 3.84 -11.96
CA LYS A 215 -9.90 3.73 -12.10
C LYS A 215 -9.36 2.82 -11.00
N LEU A 216 -9.22 1.53 -11.27
CA LEU A 216 -8.79 0.54 -10.29
C LEU A 216 -7.33 0.15 -10.51
N THR A 217 -6.51 0.37 -9.50
CA THR A 217 -5.12 -0.10 -9.43
C THR A 217 -5.04 -1.27 -8.46
N LEU A 218 -4.47 -2.41 -8.87
CA LEU A 218 -4.20 -3.53 -7.95
C LEU A 218 -2.75 -3.47 -7.47
N ALA A 219 -2.58 -3.33 -6.15
CA ALA A 219 -1.28 -3.43 -5.49
C ALA A 219 -0.73 -4.87 -5.59
N HIS A 220 0.60 -5.02 -5.53
CA HIS A 220 1.28 -6.32 -5.63
C HIS A 220 0.87 -7.12 -6.88
N PHE A 221 0.56 -6.40 -7.97
CA PHE A 221 0.07 -7.00 -9.20
C PHE A 221 -1.20 -7.87 -9.00
N GLY A 222 -2.00 -7.56 -7.98
CA GLY A 222 -3.17 -8.32 -7.56
C GLY A 222 -2.87 -9.76 -7.09
N PHE A 223 -1.62 -10.08 -6.79
CA PHE A 223 -1.14 -11.46 -6.55
C PHE A 223 -1.53 -12.44 -7.69
N MET A 224 -1.64 -11.91 -8.91
CA MET A 224 -2.00 -12.64 -10.13
C MET A 224 -0.76 -13.20 -10.86
N SER A 225 0.45 -13.08 -10.31
CA SER A 225 1.67 -13.65 -10.89
C SER A 225 1.62 -15.17 -11.09
N TYR A 226 0.74 -15.84 -10.35
CA TYR A 226 0.51 -17.28 -10.40
C TYR A 226 -0.44 -17.69 -11.55
N ASP A 227 -1.21 -16.74 -12.08
CA ASP A 227 -2.20 -16.98 -13.13
C ASP A 227 -2.22 -15.78 -14.11
N ILE A 228 -1.47 -15.92 -15.20
CA ILE A 228 -1.39 -14.88 -16.23
C ILE A 228 -2.72 -14.66 -16.95
N GLN A 229 -3.60 -15.68 -17.02
CA GLN A 229 -4.92 -15.52 -17.62
C GLN A 229 -5.81 -14.60 -16.78
N GLN A 230 -5.72 -14.68 -15.45
CA GLN A 230 -6.38 -13.71 -14.56
C GLN A 230 -5.82 -12.29 -14.74
N ALA A 231 -4.49 -12.14 -14.86
CA ALA A 231 -3.88 -10.84 -15.13
C ALA A 231 -4.32 -10.25 -16.48
N GLU A 232 -4.41 -11.08 -17.52
CA GLU A 232 -4.93 -10.72 -18.85
C GLU A 232 -6.42 -10.31 -18.80
N ALA A 233 -7.22 -11.02 -18.00
CA ALA A 233 -8.64 -10.71 -17.78
C ALA A 233 -8.84 -9.37 -17.06
N PHE A 234 -8.04 -9.08 -16.03
CA PHE A 234 -8.04 -7.78 -15.35
C PHE A 234 -7.70 -6.64 -16.31
N MET A 235 -6.75 -6.87 -17.21
CA MET A 235 -6.37 -5.91 -18.25
C MET A 235 -7.41 -5.72 -19.35
N GLN A 236 -8.46 -6.55 -19.46
CA GLN A 236 -9.53 -6.30 -20.44
C GLN A 236 -10.40 -5.09 -20.08
N TYR A 237 -10.41 -4.67 -18.81
CA TYR A 237 -11.08 -3.45 -18.38
C TYR A 237 -10.17 -2.24 -18.68
N GLU A 238 -10.69 -1.22 -19.37
CA GLU A 238 -9.84 -0.13 -19.89
C GLU A 238 -9.17 0.72 -18.79
N ASN A 239 -9.84 0.87 -17.64
CA ASN A 239 -9.43 1.76 -16.55
C ASN A 239 -8.63 1.03 -15.43
N THR A 240 -8.03 -0.11 -15.73
CA THR A 240 -7.25 -0.89 -14.77
C THR A 240 -5.75 -0.64 -14.88
N VAL A 241 -5.06 -0.68 -13.74
CA VAL A 241 -3.60 -0.51 -13.65
C VAL A 241 -3.04 -1.56 -12.70
N PHE A 242 -1.88 -2.13 -13.00
CA PHE A 242 -1.10 -2.86 -12.01
C PHE A 242 -0.08 -1.96 -11.37
N ASP A 243 -0.09 -1.93 -10.04
CA ASP A 243 1.01 -1.43 -9.25
C ASP A 243 1.97 -2.59 -8.96
N LEU A 244 3.23 -2.39 -9.39
CA LEU A 244 4.26 -3.42 -9.34
C LEU A 244 4.73 -3.75 -7.92
N THR A 245 4.56 -2.80 -6.99
CA THR A 245 4.84 -2.91 -5.54
C THR A 245 5.19 -4.34 -5.10
N PRO A 246 6.47 -4.63 -4.84
CA PRO A 246 6.98 -5.99 -4.91
C PRO A 246 6.58 -6.83 -3.69
N GLY A 247 6.10 -8.04 -3.95
CA GLY A 247 6.39 -9.21 -3.13
C GLY A 247 7.33 -10.10 -3.93
N GLY A 248 8.54 -10.43 -3.48
CA GLY A 248 9.47 -11.12 -4.38
C GLY A 248 9.05 -12.54 -4.77
N GLU A 249 8.13 -13.16 -4.03
CA GLU A 249 7.42 -14.35 -4.46
C GLU A 249 6.68 -14.13 -5.79
N GLN A 250 6.09 -12.95 -6.02
CA GLN A 250 5.47 -12.58 -7.29
C GLN A 250 6.45 -12.72 -8.46
N LEU A 251 7.65 -12.17 -8.32
CA LEU A 251 8.65 -12.15 -9.39
C LEU A 251 9.32 -13.53 -9.60
N ILE A 252 9.45 -14.31 -8.52
CA ILE A 252 9.88 -15.71 -8.58
C ILE A 252 8.88 -16.53 -9.40
N GLU A 253 7.58 -16.33 -9.16
CA GLU A 253 6.52 -17.08 -9.83
C GLU A 253 6.43 -16.72 -11.32
N MET A 254 6.59 -15.44 -11.65
CA MET A 254 6.67 -14.99 -13.05
C MET A 254 7.77 -15.70 -13.84
N ARG A 255 8.89 -16.07 -13.20
CA ARG A 255 9.99 -16.80 -13.85
C ARG A 255 9.56 -18.15 -14.41
N LYS A 256 8.56 -18.82 -13.82
CA LYS A 256 8.08 -20.14 -14.27
C LYS A 256 7.45 -20.09 -15.67
N SER A 257 6.90 -18.93 -16.06
CA SER A 257 6.29 -18.66 -17.37
C SER A 257 6.85 -17.37 -17.98
N TRP A 258 8.18 -17.27 -17.97
CA TRP A 258 8.86 -16.01 -18.23
C TRP A 258 8.58 -15.36 -19.60
N PRO A 259 8.62 -16.10 -20.73
CA PRO A 259 8.32 -15.49 -22.03
C PRO A 259 6.94 -14.85 -22.09
N GLN A 260 5.94 -15.44 -21.42
CA GLN A 260 4.59 -14.87 -21.37
C GLN A 260 4.54 -13.59 -20.55
N TRP A 261 5.24 -13.54 -19.41
CA TRP A 261 5.32 -12.33 -18.59
C TRP A 261 6.10 -11.20 -19.26
N GLN A 262 7.19 -11.48 -19.98
CA GLN A 262 7.89 -10.47 -20.78
C GLN A 262 6.95 -9.84 -21.82
N ALA A 263 6.22 -10.67 -22.58
CA ALA A 263 5.23 -10.19 -23.54
C ALA A 263 4.10 -9.40 -22.87
N PHE A 264 3.70 -9.77 -21.64
CA PHE A 264 2.71 -9.04 -20.85
C PHE A 264 3.18 -7.62 -20.52
N PHE A 265 4.42 -7.46 -20.02
CA PHE A 265 4.98 -6.14 -19.72
C PHE A 265 5.04 -5.25 -20.97
N GLU A 266 5.44 -5.80 -22.12
CA GLU A 266 5.46 -5.05 -23.39
C GLU A 266 4.06 -4.65 -23.87
N LYS A 267 3.09 -5.58 -23.79
CA LYS A 267 1.70 -5.36 -24.20
C LYS A 267 0.97 -4.33 -23.33
N TYR A 268 1.17 -4.40 -22.02
CA TYR A 268 0.46 -3.56 -21.03
C TYR A 268 1.31 -2.48 -20.39
N GLN A 269 2.43 -2.13 -21.01
CA GLN A 269 3.36 -1.10 -20.55
C GLN A 269 2.75 0.26 -20.18
N ASN A 270 1.58 0.62 -20.71
CA ASN A 270 0.90 1.89 -20.39
C ASN A 270 -0.02 1.79 -19.16
N ARG A 271 -0.14 0.61 -18.55
CA ARG A 271 -1.04 0.32 -17.41
C ARG A 271 -0.32 -0.44 -16.29
N ILE A 272 1.00 -0.25 -16.20
CA ILE A 272 1.84 -0.76 -15.11
C ILE A 272 2.56 0.45 -14.51
N ILE A 273 2.48 0.63 -13.20
CA ILE A 273 3.13 1.73 -12.49
C ILE A 273 4.19 1.21 -11.53
N TYR A 274 5.25 1.99 -11.36
CA TYR A 274 6.28 1.74 -10.37
C TYR A 274 5.78 2.12 -8.98
N GLY A 275 5.72 1.14 -8.08
CA GLY A 275 5.52 1.33 -6.65
C GLY A 275 6.54 0.49 -5.89
N THR A 276 6.96 0.97 -4.73
CA THR A 276 7.98 0.27 -3.93
C THR A 276 7.44 -0.36 -2.67
N ASP A 277 6.27 0.07 -2.19
CA ASP A 277 5.72 -0.35 -0.89
C ASP A 277 6.66 0.00 0.27
N GLN A 278 7.50 1.03 0.08
CA GLN A 278 8.49 1.43 1.08
C GLN A 278 7.83 2.12 2.27
N TYR A 279 8.40 1.93 3.46
CA TYR A 279 8.02 2.61 4.69
C TYR A 279 9.14 3.53 5.16
N ALA A 280 8.79 4.64 5.81
CA ALA A 280 9.76 5.43 6.56
C ALA A 280 10.26 4.64 7.79
N PHE A 281 11.54 4.28 7.80
CA PHE A 281 12.21 3.65 8.95
C PHE A 281 13.44 4.46 9.39
N PRO A 282 13.77 4.47 10.71
CA PRO A 282 14.97 5.13 11.20
C PRO A 282 16.26 4.44 10.76
N ASP A 283 17.31 5.22 10.53
CA ASP A 283 18.63 4.74 10.05
C ASP A 283 19.34 3.80 11.06
N ASP A 284 19.01 3.86 12.35
CA ASP A 284 19.67 3.11 13.43
C ASP A 284 19.02 1.75 13.73
N ASP A 285 17.88 1.43 13.11
CA ASP A 285 17.20 0.14 13.28
C ASP A 285 17.72 -0.90 12.27
N ALA A 286 18.95 -1.37 12.51
CA ALA A 286 19.69 -2.29 11.66
C ALA A 286 19.22 -3.76 11.75
N THR A 287 17.93 -4.02 11.97
CA THR A 287 17.40 -5.38 11.80
C THR A 287 17.45 -5.76 10.31
N THR A 288 17.93 -6.97 9.99
CA THR A 288 18.15 -7.44 8.59
C THR A 288 16.93 -7.25 7.70
N TRP A 289 15.73 -7.36 8.27
CA TRP A 289 14.46 -7.14 7.60
C TRP A 289 14.22 -5.67 7.19
N LYS A 290 14.53 -4.69 8.04
CA LYS A 290 14.34 -3.27 7.68
C LYS A 290 15.30 -2.83 6.58
N ILE A 291 16.52 -3.36 6.60
CA ILE A 291 17.50 -3.20 5.50
C ILE A 291 16.95 -3.82 4.20
N SER A 292 16.18 -4.91 4.28
CA SER A 292 15.50 -5.52 3.13
C SER A 292 14.45 -4.57 2.52
N TYR A 293 13.72 -3.82 3.35
CA TYR A 293 12.70 -2.85 2.91
C TYR A 293 13.31 -1.61 2.27
N HIS A 294 14.37 -1.06 2.86
CA HIS A 294 15.07 0.12 2.31
C HIS A 294 15.63 -0.09 0.90
N ARG A 295 15.75 -1.36 0.45
CA ARG A 295 16.26 -1.70 -0.88
C ARG A 295 15.20 -2.22 -1.85
N ARG A 296 13.91 -2.14 -1.49
CA ARG A 296 12.81 -2.41 -2.43
C ARG A 296 12.92 -1.59 -3.72
N PRO A 297 13.27 -0.29 -3.69
CA PRO A 297 13.47 0.48 -4.92
C PRO A 297 14.53 -0.13 -5.84
N ASP A 298 15.70 -0.45 -5.28
CA ASP A 298 16.83 -1.05 -6.01
C ASP A 298 16.46 -2.42 -6.59
N PHE A 299 15.70 -3.20 -5.83
CA PHE A 299 15.19 -4.52 -6.23
C PHE A 299 14.25 -4.42 -7.44
N VAL A 300 13.25 -3.54 -7.37
CA VAL A 300 12.28 -3.35 -8.46
C VAL A 300 12.99 -2.78 -9.70
N GLN A 301 13.92 -1.84 -9.51
CA GLN A 301 14.71 -1.28 -10.62
C GLN A 301 15.57 -2.35 -11.29
N ARG A 302 16.30 -3.16 -10.52
CA ARG A 302 17.09 -4.27 -11.08
C ARG A 302 16.23 -5.25 -11.88
N PHE A 303 15.06 -5.60 -11.35
CA PHE A 303 14.09 -6.43 -12.07
C PHE A 303 13.68 -5.81 -13.40
N LEU A 304 13.35 -4.51 -13.44
CA LEU A 304 12.88 -3.85 -14.66
C LEU A 304 13.99 -3.61 -15.69
N GLU A 305 15.19 -3.24 -15.26
CA GLU A 305 16.23 -2.69 -16.12
C GLU A 305 17.22 -3.71 -16.68
N THR A 306 17.32 -4.90 -16.08
CA THR A 306 18.37 -5.88 -16.39
C THR A 306 17.77 -7.21 -16.88
N ASP A 307 18.57 -8.04 -17.53
CA ASP A 307 18.24 -9.45 -17.86
C ASP A 307 18.95 -10.44 -16.94
N ASP A 308 19.54 -9.97 -15.83
CA ASP A 308 20.30 -10.82 -14.94
C ASP A 308 19.39 -11.72 -14.09
N GLU A 309 19.97 -12.84 -13.65
CA GLU A 309 19.35 -13.66 -12.60
C GLU A 309 20.00 -13.33 -11.27
N PHE A 310 19.18 -13.14 -10.24
CA PHE A 310 19.66 -12.82 -8.91
C PHE A 310 18.84 -13.50 -7.83
N VAL A 311 19.51 -13.87 -6.75
CA VAL A 311 18.90 -14.55 -5.60
C VAL A 311 17.97 -13.57 -4.88
N TYR A 312 16.72 -13.98 -4.63
CA TYR A 312 15.75 -13.16 -3.88
C TYR A 312 16.03 -13.16 -2.38
N ALA A 313 16.49 -14.29 -1.84
CA ALA A 313 16.85 -14.42 -0.43
C ALA A 313 18.03 -15.36 -0.23
N ALA A 314 19.07 -14.91 0.48
CA ALA A 314 20.37 -15.60 0.59
C ALA A 314 20.31 -17.01 1.20
N LYS A 315 19.18 -17.41 1.79
CA LYS A 315 18.97 -18.76 2.34
C LYS A 315 18.13 -19.67 1.45
N THR A 316 17.85 -19.23 0.22
CA THR A 316 17.08 -19.98 -0.77
C THR A 316 17.86 -20.01 -2.08
N ASP A 317 17.79 -21.12 -2.82
CA ASP A 317 18.27 -21.20 -4.21
C ASP A 317 17.30 -20.53 -5.20
N THR A 318 16.36 -19.74 -4.70
CA THR A 318 15.29 -19.14 -5.47
C THR A 318 15.76 -17.83 -6.09
N THR A 319 15.81 -17.83 -7.43
CA THR A 319 16.24 -16.66 -8.22
C THR A 319 15.08 -15.99 -8.93
N ILE A 320 15.22 -14.68 -9.08
CA ILE A 320 14.41 -13.82 -9.93
C ILE A 320 15.19 -13.57 -11.21
N LYS A 321 14.46 -13.35 -12.31
CA LYS A 321 15.02 -12.95 -13.60
C LYS A 321 14.52 -11.56 -13.94
N GLY A 322 15.43 -10.65 -14.27
CA GLY A 322 15.07 -9.31 -14.74
C GLY A 322 14.49 -9.32 -16.17
N VAL A 323 13.55 -8.41 -16.44
CA VAL A 323 12.78 -8.27 -17.70
C VAL A 323 13.50 -7.49 -18.79
N LYS A 324 14.50 -6.67 -18.45
CA LYS A 324 15.28 -5.85 -19.39
C LYS A 324 14.40 -5.04 -20.33
N LEU A 325 13.54 -4.20 -19.75
CA LEU A 325 12.66 -3.35 -20.54
C LEU A 325 13.44 -2.25 -21.25
N ASP A 326 12.98 -1.90 -22.45
CA ASP A 326 13.51 -0.75 -23.19
C ASP A 326 13.30 0.56 -22.43
N LYS A 327 14.18 1.53 -22.63
CA LYS A 327 14.14 2.83 -21.96
C LYS A 327 12.79 3.55 -22.09
N SER A 328 12.14 3.45 -23.25
CA SER A 328 10.82 4.06 -23.47
C SER A 328 9.73 3.42 -22.62
N ILE A 329 9.80 2.10 -22.43
CA ILE A 329 8.89 1.35 -21.55
C ILE A 329 9.17 1.70 -20.08
N LEU A 330 10.44 1.76 -19.69
CA LEU A 330 10.84 2.17 -18.34
C LEU A 330 10.34 3.57 -17.98
N ASN A 331 10.47 4.55 -18.89
CA ASN A 331 9.95 5.90 -18.65
C ASN A 331 8.41 5.93 -18.48
N ARG A 332 7.68 5.07 -19.19
CA ARG A 332 6.23 4.90 -18.97
C ARG A 332 5.91 4.40 -17.57
N ILE A 333 6.54 3.31 -17.17
CA ILE A 333 6.32 2.65 -15.87
C ILE A 333 6.75 3.54 -14.71
N TYR A 334 7.90 4.22 -14.84
CA TYR A 334 8.43 5.08 -13.78
C TYR A 334 7.72 6.43 -13.67
N ARG A 335 7.03 6.92 -14.71
CA ARG A 335 6.57 8.33 -14.75
C ARG A 335 5.26 8.52 -15.48
N GLU A 336 5.23 8.24 -16.78
CA GLU A 336 4.13 8.70 -17.66
C GLU A 336 2.78 8.10 -17.24
N ASN A 337 2.77 6.83 -16.83
CA ASN A 337 1.54 6.16 -16.43
C ASN A 337 0.95 6.74 -15.15
N LEU A 338 1.80 7.11 -14.17
CA LEU A 338 1.31 7.75 -12.94
C LEU A 338 0.77 9.15 -13.23
N ILE A 339 1.43 9.92 -14.10
CA ILE A 339 0.93 11.23 -14.55
C ILE A 339 -0.41 11.08 -15.28
N ALA A 340 -0.54 10.09 -16.16
CA ALA A 340 -1.78 9.82 -16.88
C ALA A 340 -2.91 9.42 -15.93
N LEU A 341 -2.59 8.69 -14.86
CA LEU A 341 -3.56 8.26 -13.84
C LEU A 341 -4.06 9.44 -12.98
N LEU A 342 -3.13 10.28 -12.49
CA LEU A 342 -3.36 11.27 -11.43
C LEU A 342 -3.43 12.72 -11.89
N GLY A 343 -2.71 13.09 -12.95
CA GLY A 343 -2.49 14.50 -13.31
C GLY A 343 -1.68 15.25 -12.24
N GLU A 344 -1.94 16.55 -12.10
CA GLU A 344 -1.31 17.36 -11.06
C GLU A 344 -1.92 17.08 -9.67
N PRO A 345 -1.11 17.09 -8.59
CA PRO A 345 -1.64 16.91 -7.25
C PRO A 345 -2.72 17.93 -6.91
N ARG A 346 -3.81 17.46 -6.30
CA ARG A 346 -4.89 18.33 -5.84
C ARG A 346 -4.39 19.32 -4.81
N LYS A 347 -4.96 20.54 -4.83
CA LYS A 347 -4.72 21.52 -3.77
C LYS A 347 -5.25 20.98 -2.45
N ILE A 348 -4.46 21.14 -1.39
CA ILE A 348 -4.80 20.70 -0.04
C ILE A 348 -5.69 21.75 0.61
N ASP A 349 -6.73 21.30 1.30
CA ASP A 349 -7.49 22.12 2.25
C ASP A 349 -6.74 22.14 3.59
N GLU A 350 -5.99 23.22 3.81
CA GLU A 350 -5.19 23.40 5.03
C GLU A 350 -6.04 23.65 6.28
N GLU A 351 -7.24 24.24 6.11
CA GLU A 351 -8.19 24.43 7.21
C GLU A 351 -8.77 23.09 7.65
N TYR A 352 -9.11 22.23 6.70
CA TYR A 352 -9.48 20.83 6.97
C TYR A 352 -8.38 20.11 7.73
N LEU A 353 -7.14 20.15 7.22
CA LEU A 353 -6.02 19.43 7.83
C LEU A 353 -5.78 19.90 9.27
N LYS A 354 -5.78 21.22 9.51
CA LYS A 354 -5.65 21.81 10.84
C LYS A 354 -6.80 21.40 11.76
N ARG A 355 -8.05 21.51 11.28
CA ARG A 355 -9.24 21.16 12.07
C ARG A 355 -9.23 19.69 12.48
N LYS A 356 -8.90 18.76 11.58
CA LYS A 356 -8.81 17.32 11.92
C LYS A 356 -7.70 17.07 12.93
N ALA A 357 -6.53 17.69 12.78
CA ALA A 357 -5.46 17.57 13.77
C ALA A 357 -5.88 18.10 15.16
N GLU A 358 -6.64 19.20 15.23
CA GLU A 358 -7.20 19.73 16.48
C GLU A 358 -8.29 18.82 17.08
N GLU A 359 -9.18 18.26 16.26
CA GLU A 359 -10.21 17.30 16.67
C GLU A 359 -9.58 16.05 17.30
N LEU A 360 -8.57 15.48 16.64
CA LEU A 360 -7.80 14.34 17.12
C LEU A 360 -7.04 14.64 18.43
N LEU A 361 -6.55 15.86 18.60
CA LEU A 361 -5.87 16.27 19.84
C LEU A 361 -6.85 16.44 21.02
N LYS A 362 -8.09 16.87 20.75
CA LYS A 362 -9.16 17.04 21.75
C LYS A 362 -9.79 15.70 22.14
N ASN A 363 -10.09 14.88 21.14
CA ASN A 363 -10.78 13.60 21.28
C ASN A 363 -9.77 12.48 21.14
N LEU A 364 -8.93 12.32 22.16
CA LEU A 364 -7.94 11.25 22.17
C LEU A 364 -8.67 9.91 22.04
N PRO A 365 -8.24 9.06 21.11
CA PRO A 365 -8.96 7.83 20.84
C PRO A 365 -8.90 6.88 22.05
N GLU A 366 -10.04 6.72 22.72
CA GLU A 366 -10.12 5.92 23.95
C GLU A 366 -9.90 4.43 23.67
N ASN A 367 -10.37 3.94 22.51
CA ASN A 367 -10.39 2.54 22.09
C ASN A 367 -9.36 2.20 20.98
N GLU A 368 -8.43 3.10 20.66
CA GLU A 368 -7.42 2.79 19.64
C GLU A 368 -6.43 1.72 20.10
N THR A 369 -6.22 0.75 19.23
CA THR A 369 -5.23 -0.32 19.38
C THR A 369 -4.15 -0.10 18.33
N PHE A 370 -3.03 0.46 18.77
CA PHE A 370 -1.91 0.76 17.89
C PHE A 370 -1.09 -0.52 17.61
N PRO A 371 -0.77 -0.84 16.35
CA PRO A 371 0.08 -1.99 16.03
C PRO A 371 1.50 -1.81 16.59
N GLU A 372 2.09 -2.82 17.26
CA GLU A 372 3.43 -2.73 17.87
C GLU A 372 4.53 -2.43 16.83
N LYS A 373 4.38 -2.91 15.60
CA LYS A 373 5.36 -2.77 14.52
C LYS A 373 4.71 -2.38 13.19
N ASP A 374 5.50 -1.73 12.34
CA ASP A 374 5.12 -1.33 10.98
C ASP A 374 4.93 -2.53 10.02
N ASP A 375 5.24 -3.76 10.44
CA ASP A 375 5.27 -4.98 9.61
C ASP A 375 4.45 -6.18 10.12
N GLY A 376 3.72 -6.06 11.25
CA GLY A 376 2.92 -7.18 11.74
C GLY A 376 2.65 -7.22 13.24
N TYR A 377 1.35 -7.26 13.52
CA TYR A 377 0.58 -7.77 14.65
C TYR A 377 1.32 -8.33 15.87
N LYS A 378 1.69 -7.41 16.76
CA LYS A 378 1.41 -7.58 18.17
C LYS A 378 0.71 -6.31 18.65
N ILE A 379 -0.46 -6.43 19.25
CA ILE A 379 -1.02 -5.35 20.07
C ILE A 379 -0.47 -5.59 21.46
N VAL A 380 0.38 -4.69 21.95
CA VAL A 380 0.82 -4.73 23.35
C VAL A 380 0.21 -3.53 24.08
N PRO A 381 -0.78 -3.75 24.95
CA PRO A 381 -1.39 -2.68 25.76
C PRO A 381 -0.38 -1.89 26.61
N SER A 382 0.80 -2.46 26.91
CA SER A 382 1.78 -1.91 27.84
C SER A 382 2.59 -0.71 27.35
N GLU A 383 2.31 -0.15 26.17
CA GLU A 383 2.95 1.09 25.68
C GLU A 383 1.97 2.21 25.26
N ARG A 384 0.68 2.07 25.59
CA ARG A 384 -0.39 3.02 25.19
C ARG A 384 -0.03 4.48 25.48
N GLU A 385 0.51 4.78 26.65
CA GLU A 385 0.85 6.15 27.06
C GLU A 385 1.96 6.78 26.19
N LYS A 386 3.02 6.02 25.88
CA LYS A 386 4.10 6.51 25.00
C LYS A 386 3.58 6.80 23.60
N ARG A 387 2.69 5.94 23.08
CA ARG A 387 2.10 6.10 21.75
C ARG A 387 1.14 7.28 21.70
N LEU A 388 0.31 7.44 22.72
CA LEU A 388 -0.58 8.58 22.85
C LEU A 388 0.21 9.90 22.91
N LYS A 389 1.34 9.91 23.62
CA LYS A 389 2.25 11.06 23.64
C LYS A 389 2.79 11.39 22.24
N LYS A 390 3.33 10.39 21.52
CA LYS A 390 3.81 10.57 20.13
C LYS A 390 2.71 11.03 19.18
N TYR A 391 1.51 10.48 19.33
CA TYR A 391 0.32 10.88 18.57
C TYR A 391 0.00 12.36 18.79
N GLN A 392 -0.05 12.80 20.05
CA GLN A 392 -0.27 14.21 20.40
C GLN A 392 0.85 15.11 19.87
N GLU A 393 2.11 14.67 19.97
CA GLU A 393 3.26 15.38 19.42
C GLU A 393 3.13 15.55 17.90
N ASN A 394 2.71 14.51 17.18
CA ASN A 394 2.44 14.59 15.74
C ASN A 394 1.34 15.61 15.42
N MET A 395 0.20 15.56 16.10
CA MET A 395 -0.90 16.51 15.85
C MET A 395 -0.48 17.95 16.18
N ARG A 396 0.23 18.16 17.30
CA ARG A 396 0.77 19.49 17.65
C ARG A 396 1.77 20.00 16.62
N TYR A 397 2.63 19.13 16.09
CA TYR A 397 3.58 19.49 15.05
C TYR A 397 2.86 19.92 13.76
N ILE A 398 1.84 19.17 13.33
CA ILE A 398 1.03 19.53 12.15
C ILE A 398 0.37 20.89 12.35
N ILE A 399 -0.29 21.12 13.49
CA ILE A 399 -0.96 22.39 13.81
C ILE A 399 0.04 23.54 13.79
N LYS A 400 1.22 23.35 14.41
CA LYS A 400 2.28 24.35 14.41
C LYS A 400 2.75 24.68 12.99
N TYR A 401 3.05 23.64 12.19
CA TYR A 401 3.52 23.78 10.81
C TYR A 401 2.53 24.54 9.91
N LEU A 402 1.22 24.43 10.17
CA LEU A 402 0.18 25.14 9.41
C LEU A 402 -0.07 26.58 9.90
N ASN A 403 0.43 26.96 11.07
CA ASN A 403 0.34 28.32 11.59
C ASN A 403 1.55 29.18 11.25
N ASP A 404 2.71 28.54 11.08
CA ASP A 404 3.97 29.15 10.61
C ASP A 404 3.91 29.36 9.09
#